data_AF-A0A3M1XYI0-F1
#
_entry.id   AF-A0A3M1XYI0-F1
#
_cell.length_a   1.000
_cell.length_b   1.000
_cell.length_c   1.000
_cell.angle_alpha   90.00
_cell.angle_beta   90.00
_cell.angle_gamma   90.00
#
_symmetry.space_group_name_H-M   'P 1'
#
loop_
_entity.id
_entity.type
_entity.pdbx_description
1 polymer ?
#
loop_
_entity_poly.entity_id
_entity_poly.type
_entity_poly.pdbx_seq_one_letter_code
_entity_poly.pdbx_strand_id
1 'polypeptide(L)'
;MKTRAFYVILACLLGFSFLACGSGDQKAAIEQLEEQFRTLTQQPGVNPEEVKASMRELAEAYIAYAESQSEATKAGEFLYRAAELYETNMLDPQAAIGLLDRIIEDYPSHERAADALFKKGYVYHNILNDLPRAREAYMAFLEAYPDHDLVASAKFEIENLGVPADELLRRIQSADTSGGLAPESP
;
A
#
# COMPACT_ATOMS: atom_id res chain seq x y z
N MET A 1 1.06 -49.47 27.70
CA MET A 1 2.31 -48.70 27.52
C MET A 1 2.11 -47.66 26.41
N LYS A 2 2.17 -46.39 26.81
CA LYS A 2 2.46 -45.18 26.01
C LYS A 2 1.50 -44.80 24.88
N THR A 3 0.36 -44.25 25.30
CA THR A 3 -0.33 -43.10 24.68
C THR A 3 0.63 -41.90 24.62
N ARG A 4 1.17 -41.56 23.45
CA ARG A 4 1.81 -40.26 23.16
C ARG A 4 1.64 -39.94 21.68
N ALA A 5 1.51 -38.64 21.39
CA ALA A 5 1.45 -38.01 20.07
C ALA A 5 0.06 -37.76 19.45
N PHE A 6 -0.92 -37.33 20.26
CA PHE A 6 -2.09 -36.56 19.77
C PHE A 6 -2.12 -35.11 20.29
N TYR A 7 -0.97 -34.60 20.77
CA TYR A 7 -0.83 -33.26 21.39
C TYR A 7 -0.05 -32.26 20.52
N VAL A 8 -0.28 -32.30 19.21
CA VAL A 8 0.12 -31.26 18.25
C VAL A 8 -1.07 -31.28 17.29
N ILE A 9 -2.14 -30.50 17.44
CA ILE A 9 -2.27 -29.05 17.31
C ILE A 9 -3.57 -28.71 18.06
N LEU A 10 -3.48 -28.39 19.35
CA LEU A 10 -4.58 -27.81 20.11
C LEU A 10 -3.99 -26.70 20.99
N ALA A 11 -3.48 -25.66 20.31
CA ALA A 11 -2.90 -24.50 20.97
C ALA A 11 -3.02 -23.23 20.10
N CYS A 12 -4.15 -23.03 19.40
CA CYS A 12 -4.49 -21.73 18.79
C CYS A 12 -5.98 -21.39 18.96
N LEU A 13 -6.59 -21.79 20.08
CA LEU A 13 -7.90 -21.29 20.52
C LEU A 13 -7.78 -20.66 21.91
N LEU A 14 -6.73 -19.86 22.10
CA LEU A 14 -6.81 -18.79 23.08
C LEU A 14 -7.45 -17.63 22.33
N GLY A 15 -8.77 -17.51 22.48
CA GLY A 15 -9.46 -16.25 22.25
C GLY A 15 -8.76 -15.19 23.09
N PHE A 16 -7.85 -14.47 22.45
CA PHE A 16 -7.23 -13.31 23.04
C PHE A 16 -8.35 -12.31 23.20
N SER A 17 -8.83 -12.23 24.44
CA SER A 17 -9.84 -11.27 24.85
C SER A 17 -9.16 -9.90 24.80
N PHE A 18 -9.18 -9.27 23.63
CA PHE A 18 -8.70 -7.92 23.39
C PHE A 18 -9.64 -6.92 24.06
N LEU A 19 -9.59 -6.84 25.39
CA LEU A 19 -10.17 -5.73 26.13
C LEU A 19 -9.04 -5.09 26.93
N ALA A 20 -8.49 -4.05 26.31
CA ALA A 20 -7.44 -3.15 26.79
C ALA A 20 -5.98 -3.68 26.74
N CYS A 21 -5.48 -3.97 25.53
CA CYS A 21 -4.04 -3.84 25.28
C CYS A 21 -3.69 -2.35 25.14
N GLY A 22 -2.61 -1.90 25.78
CA GLY A 22 -2.08 -0.56 25.54
C GLY A 22 -1.52 -0.45 24.11
N SER A 23 -1.34 0.76 23.60
CA SER A 23 -0.75 0.97 22.26
C SER A 23 0.65 0.35 22.12
N GLY A 24 1.41 0.28 23.20
CA GLY A 24 2.71 -0.43 23.23
C GLY A 24 2.59 -1.93 22.93
N ASP A 25 1.60 -2.59 23.51
CA ASP A 25 1.38 -4.04 23.31
C ASP A 25 0.90 -4.33 21.89
N GLN A 26 0.02 -3.48 21.34
CA GLN A 26 -0.44 -3.62 19.95
C GLN A 26 0.71 -3.44 18.95
N LYS A 27 1.62 -2.48 19.19
CA LYS A 27 2.78 -2.28 18.32
C LYS A 27 3.71 -3.49 18.33
N ALA A 28 4.00 -4.06 19.50
CA ALA A 28 4.82 -5.26 19.61
C ALA A 28 4.17 -6.46 18.89
N ALA A 29 2.84 -6.58 18.96
CA ALA A 29 2.10 -7.61 18.21
C ALA A 29 2.24 -7.42 16.69
N ILE A 30 2.17 -6.18 16.19
CA ILE A 30 2.42 -5.85 14.79
C ILE A 30 3.83 -6.24 14.37
N GLU A 31 4.86 -5.88 15.15
CA GLU A 31 6.26 -6.22 14.85
C GLU A 31 6.45 -7.74 14.76
N GLN A 32 5.75 -8.51 15.60
CA GLN A 32 5.74 -9.96 15.53
C GLN A 32 5.05 -10.48 14.25
N LEU A 33 3.90 -9.93 13.89
CA LEU A 33 3.18 -10.30 12.65
C LEU A 33 4.01 -9.95 11.40
N GLU A 34 4.68 -8.81 11.37
CA GLU A 34 5.61 -8.42 10.29
C GLU A 34 6.74 -9.45 10.13
N GLU A 35 7.33 -9.91 11.23
CA GLU A 35 8.40 -10.91 11.19
C GLU A 35 7.89 -12.30 10.77
N GLN A 36 6.71 -12.70 11.24
CA GLN A 36 6.05 -13.94 10.81
C GLN A 36 5.78 -13.91 9.30
N PHE A 37 5.24 -12.79 8.81
CA PHE A 37 4.96 -12.57 7.41
C PHE A 37 6.24 -12.62 6.55
N ARG A 38 7.30 -11.93 7.00
CA ARG A 38 8.63 -11.96 6.37
C ARG A 38 9.18 -13.39 6.28
N THR A 39 9.13 -14.12 7.38
CA THR A 39 9.62 -15.50 7.43
C THR A 39 8.80 -16.40 6.50
N LEU A 40 7.47 -16.25 6.49
CA LEU A 40 6.56 -17.02 5.65
C LEU A 40 6.84 -16.81 4.15
N THR A 41 6.99 -15.56 3.72
CA THR A 41 7.22 -15.21 2.30
C THR A 41 8.60 -15.63 1.77
N GLN A 42 9.57 -15.89 2.65
CA GLN A 42 10.89 -16.43 2.26
C GLN A 42 10.88 -17.95 2.06
N GLN A 43 9.82 -18.66 2.48
CA GLN A 43 9.75 -20.10 2.36
C GLN A 43 9.56 -20.55 0.89
N PRO A 44 10.42 -21.43 0.37
CA PRO A 44 10.24 -21.97 -0.97
C PRO A 44 8.93 -22.75 -1.09
N GLY A 45 8.11 -22.40 -2.08
CA GLY A 45 6.84 -23.10 -2.35
C GLY A 45 5.73 -22.84 -1.33
N VAL A 46 5.83 -21.73 -0.57
CA VAL A 46 4.77 -21.31 0.36
C VAL A 46 3.42 -21.21 -0.35
N ASN A 47 2.36 -21.64 0.34
CA ASN A 47 1.01 -21.60 -0.19
C ASN A 47 0.51 -20.14 -0.31
N PRO A 48 0.08 -19.67 -1.49
CA PRO A 48 -0.46 -18.32 -1.67
C PRO A 48 -1.63 -17.98 -0.74
N GLU A 49 -2.47 -18.96 -0.36
CA GLU A 49 -3.58 -18.72 0.56
C GLU A 49 -3.12 -18.48 2.00
N GLU A 50 -2.03 -19.13 2.42
CA GLU A 50 -1.42 -18.90 3.74
C GLU A 50 -0.79 -17.50 3.80
N VAL A 51 -0.11 -17.12 2.72
CA VAL A 51 0.44 -15.78 2.54
C VAL A 51 -0.68 -14.73 2.62
N LYS A 52 -1.77 -14.92 1.87
CA LYS A 52 -2.94 -14.02 1.88
C LYS A 52 -3.63 -13.95 3.25
N ALA A 53 -3.69 -15.05 3.99
CA ALA A 53 -4.24 -15.06 5.36
C ALA A 53 -3.36 -14.25 6.31
N SER A 54 -2.05 -14.45 6.29
CA SER A 54 -1.09 -13.69 7.11
C SER A 54 -1.12 -12.19 6.79
N MET A 55 -1.26 -11.82 5.52
CA MET A 55 -1.38 -10.41 5.11
C MET A 55 -2.66 -9.76 5.61
N ARG A 56 -3.78 -10.49 5.57
CA ARG A 56 -5.06 -9.98 6.11
C ARG A 56 -4.95 -9.74 7.60
N GLU A 57 -4.38 -10.68 8.35
CA GLU A 57 -4.16 -10.52 9.79
C GLU A 57 -3.27 -9.31 10.10
N LEU A 58 -2.17 -9.14 9.35
CA LEU A 58 -1.29 -7.98 9.49
C LEU A 58 -1.99 -6.66 9.13
N ALA A 59 -2.77 -6.62 8.05
CA ALA A 59 -3.53 -5.43 7.65
C ALA A 59 -4.60 -5.07 8.68
N GLU A 60 -5.33 -6.04 9.22
CA GLU A 60 -6.29 -5.84 10.30
C GLU A 60 -5.62 -5.30 11.57
N ALA A 61 -4.42 -5.80 11.91
CA ALA A 61 -3.65 -5.29 13.03
C ALA A 61 -3.21 -3.82 12.81
N TYR A 62 -2.75 -3.46 11.61
CA TYR A 62 -2.43 -2.08 11.27
C TYR A 62 -3.65 -1.15 11.38
N ILE A 63 -4.81 -1.56 10.87
CA ILE A 63 -6.06 -0.78 10.93
C ILE A 63 -6.47 -0.59 12.39
N ALA A 64 -6.50 -1.67 13.18
CA ALA A 64 -6.88 -1.61 14.59
C ALA A 64 -5.92 -0.73 15.40
N TYR A 65 -4.62 -0.76 15.09
CA TYR A 65 -3.65 0.12 15.73
C TYR A 65 -3.87 1.58 15.34
N ALA A 66 -4.15 1.87 14.07
CA ALA A 66 -4.45 3.22 13.62
C ALA A 66 -5.70 3.79 14.33
N GLU A 67 -6.74 2.98 14.48
CA GLU A 67 -8.01 3.36 15.15
C GLU A 67 -7.87 3.56 16.66
N SER A 68 -6.87 2.92 17.29
CA SER A 68 -6.61 3.07 18.72
C SER A 68 -5.73 4.29 19.06
N GLN A 69 -5.12 4.95 18.06
CA GLN A 69 -4.29 6.12 18.31
C GLN A 69 -5.13 7.36 18.61
N SER A 70 -4.84 8.01 19.73
CA SER A 70 -5.36 9.36 20.02
C SER A 70 -4.67 10.46 19.20
N GLU A 71 -3.50 10.14 18.62
CA GLU A 71 -2.66 11.06 17.84
C GLU A 71 -2.80 10.74 16.35
N ALA A 72 -3.39 11.67 15.60
CA ALA A 72 -3.58 11.60 14.14
C ALA A 72 -2.28 11.25 13.37
N THR A 73 -1.13 11.71 13.87
CA THR A 73 0.21 11.58 13.24
C THR A 73 0.72 10.14 13.09
N LYS A 74 0.10 9.15 13.74
CA LYS A 74 0.51 7.73 13.60
C LYS A 74 -0.52 6.90 12.84
N ALA A 75 -1.78 7.32 12.85
CA ALA A 75 -2.85 6.57 12.21
C ALA A 75 -2.68 6.53 10.69
N GLY A 76 -2.27 7.65 10.06
CA GLY A 76 -2.08 7.73 8.61
C GLY A 76 -1.03 6.75 8.07
N GLU A 77 0.12 6.61 8.75
CA GLU A 77 1.17 5.66 8.36
C GLU A 77 0.69 4.21 8.35
N PHE A 78 -0.01 3.78 9.40
CA PHE A 78 -0.47 2.39 9.50
C PHE A 78 -1.62 2.08 8.53
N LEU A 79 -2.53 3.03 8.31
CA LEU A 79 -3.54 2.87 7.26
C LEU A 79 -2.91 2.78 5.86
N TYR A 80 -1.85 3.55 5.61
CA TYR A 80 -1.14 3.50 4.32
C TYR A 80 -0.52 2.12 4.08
N ARG A 81 0.17 1.57 5.08
CA ARG A 81 0.73 0.21 5.01
C ARG A 81 -0.34 -0.86 4.81
N ALA A 82 -1.50 -0.73 5.47
CA ALA A 82 -2.62 -1.63 5.25
C ALA A 82 -3.11 -1.55 3.80
N ALA A 83 -3.25 -0.34 3.23
CA ALA A 83 -3.64 -0.16 1.84
C ALA A 83 -2.69 -0.85 0.86
N GLU A 84 -1.37 -0.77 1.09
CA GLU A 84 -0.36 -1.44 0.26
C GLU A 84 -0.49 -2.97 0.29
N LEU A 85 -0.81 -3.57 1.45
CA LEU A 85 -1.06 -5.01 1.56
C LEU A 85 -2.32 -5.42 0.77
N TYR A 86 -3.39 -4.64 0.87
CA TYR A 86 -4.62 -4.91 0.11
C TYR A 86 -4.39 -4.81 -1.40
N GLU A 87 -3.65 -3.79 -1.85
CA GLU A 87 -3.32 -3.58 -3.25
C GLU A 87 -2.42 -4.70 -3.80
N THR A 88 -1.22 -4.85 -3.22
CA THR A 88 -0.14 -5.63 -3.85
C THR A 88 -0.29 -7.11 -3.61
N ASN A 89 -0.82 -7.49 -2.46
CA ASN A 89 -0.77 -8.87 -2.02
C ASN A 89 -2.13 -9.56 -2.02
N MET A 90 -3.17 -8.86 -1.60
CA MET A 90 -4.52 -9.41 -1.60
C MET A 90 -5.23 -9.24 -2.94
N LEU A 91 -4.69 -8.39 -3.81
CA LEU A 91 -5.25 -7.99 -5.10
C LEU A 91 -6.68 -7.44 -4.96
N ASP A 92 -6.88 -6.63 -3.90
CA ASP A 92 -8.15 -5.98 -3.57
C ASP A 92 -7.98 -4.46 -3.65
N PRO A 93 -7.98 -3.89 -4.87
CA PRO A 93 -7.79 -2.47 -5.08
C PRO A 93 -8.91 -1.61 -4.47
N GLN A 94 -10.12 -2.16 -4.31
CA GLN A 94 -11.24 -1.44 -3.68
C GLN A 94 -10.99 -1.25 -2.18
N ALA A 95 -10.54 -2.29 -1.48
CA ALA A 95 -10.16 -2.18 -0.07
C ALA A 95 -8.98 -1.21 0.12
N ALA A 96 -7.98 -1.27 -0.78
CA ALA A 96 -6.87 -0.32 -0.76
C ALA A 96 -7.37 1.14 -0.90
N ILE A 97 -8.21 1.43 -1.90
CA ILE A 97 -8.80 2.77 -2.09
C ILE A 97 -9.57 3.22 -0.85
N GLY A 98 -10.38 2.35 -0.24
CA GLY A 98 -11.14 2.70 0.96
C GLY A 98 -10.23 3.12 2.13
N LEU A 99 -9.06 2.49 2.28
CA LEU A 99 -8.08 2.88 3.29
C LEU A 99 -7.35 4.18 2.93
N LEU A 100 -7.02 4.39 1.65
CA LEU A 100 -6.44 5.65 1.18
C LEU A 100 -7.39 6.82 1.40
N ASP A 101 -8.69 6.62 1.16
CA ASP A 101 -9.73 7.63 1.39
C ASP A 101 -9.83 8.02 2.87
N ARG A 102 -9.76 7.05 3.78
CA ARG A 102 -9.67 7.35 5.22
C ARG A 102 -8.47 8.23 5.56
N ILE A 103 -7.31 8.02 4.94
CA ILE A 103 -6.14 8.87 5.20
C ILE A 103 -6.39 10.30 4.73
N ILE A 104 -6.97 10.46 3.54
CA ILE A 104 -7.23 11.77 2.92
C ILE A 104 -8.32 12.53 3.70
N GLU A 105 -9.36 11.84 4.14
CA GLU A 105 -10.53 12.44 4.80
C GLU A 105 -10.31 12.68 6.30
N ASP A 106 -9.79 11.68 7.02
CA ASP A 106 -9.64 11.73 8.48
C ASP A 106 -8.33 12.43 8.90
N TYR A 107 -7.30 12.40 8.04
CA TYR A 107 -5.96 12.88 8.35
C TYR A 107 -5.36 13.80 7.26
N PRO A 108 -6.08 14.83 6.77
CA PRO A 108 -5.66 15.63 5.61
C PRO A 108 -4.34 16.41 5.79
N SER A 109 -3.89 16.64 7.03
CA SER A 109 -2.61 17.31 7.33
C SER A 109 -1.45 16.33 7.60
N HIS A 110 -1.69 15.02 7.53
CA HIS A 110 -0.68 14.00 7.75
C HIS A 110 0.25 13.90 6.53
N GLU A 111 1.54 13.59 6.74
CA GLU A 111 2.52 13.46 5.65
C GLU A 111 2.06 12.47 4.55
N ARG A 112 1.43 11.37 4.97
CA ARG A 112 0.81 10.38 4.07
C ARG A 112 -0.44 10.81 3.30
N ALA A 113 -1.08 11.95 3.60
CA ALA A 113 -2.28 12.34 2.88
C ALA A 113 -2.00 12.66 1.40
N ALA A 114 -0.85 13.29 1.12
CA ALA A 114 -0.38 13.55 -0.24
C ALA A 114 -0.04 12.25 -0.97
N ASP A 115 0.74 11.37 -0.33
CA ASP A 115 1.07 10.04 -0.86
C ASP A 115 -0.19 9.22 -1.16
N ALA A 116 -1.16 9.23 -0.24
CA ALA A 116 -2.40 8.46 -0.38
C ALA A 116 -3.25 8.94 -1.57
N LEU A 117 -3.36 10.25 -1.78
CA LEU A 117 -4.11 10.81 -2.90
C LEU A 117 -3.44 10.50 -4.24
N PHE A 118 -2.10 10.62 -4.31
CA PHE A 118 -1.34 10.19 -5.49
C PHE A 118 -1.51 8.70 -5.75
N LYS A 119 -1.38 7.87 -4.70
CA LYS A 119 -1.51 6.42 -4.76
C LYS A 119 -2.91 5.98 -5.20
N LYS A 120 -3.96 6.69 -4.78
CA LYS A 120 -5.34 6.44 -5.24
C LYS A 120 -5.45 6.63 -6.76
N GLY A 121 -4.83 7.68 -7.31
CA GLY A 121 -4.71 7.87 -8.76
C GLY A 121 -3.99 6.72 -9.45
N TYR A 122 -2.87 6.27 -8.88
CA TYR A 122 -2.12 5.12 -9.37
C TYR A 122 -2.96 3.83 -9.39
N VAL A 123 -3.69 3.52 -8.33
CA VAL A 123 -4.55 2.32 -8.25
C VAL A 123 -5.66 2.38 -9.29
N TYR A 124 -6.30 3.55 -9.48
CA TYR A 124 -7.30 3.70 -10.54
C TYR A 124 -6.71 3.51 -11.93
N HIS A 125 -5.53 4.08 -12.20
CA HIS A 125 -4.90 3.99 -13.52
C HIS A 125 -4.41 2.57 -13.82
N ASN A 126 -3.55 2.04 -12.96
CA ASN A 126 -2.73 0.87 -13.28
C ASN A 126 -3.39 -0.46 -12.90
N ILE A 127 -4.37 -0.45 -11.98
CA ILE A 127 -4.99 -1.68 -11.49
C ILE A 127 -6.44 -1.77 -11.97
N LEU A 128 -7.22 -0.69 -11.81
CA LEU A 128 -8.63 -0.70 -12.19
C LEU A 128 -8.89 -0.25 -13.63
N ASN A 129 -7.89 0.32 -14.31
CA ASN A 129 -8.02 0.94 -15.64
C ASN A 129 -9.17 1.96 -15.72
N ASP A 130 -9.44 2.65 -14.60
CA ASP A 130 -10.44 3.71 -14.50
C ASP A 130 -9.79 5.07 -14.73
N LEU A 131 -9.57 5.39 -16.00
CA LEU A 131 -8.88 6.61 -16.41
C LEU A 131 -9.57 7.90 -15.92
N PRO A 132 -10.91 8.00 -15.93
CA PRO A 132 -11.59 9.16 -15.35
C PRO A 132 -11.27 9.38 -13.87
N ARG A 133 -11.39 8.34 -13.03
CA ARG A 133 -11.10 8.47 -11.60
C ARG A 133 -9.62 8.64 -11.31
N ALA A 134 -8.74 8.06 -12.13
CA ALA A 134 -7.31 8.32 -12.05
C ALA A 134 -6.99 9.80 -12.29
N ARG A 135 -7.56 10.39 -13.36
CA ARG A 135 -7.39 11.82 -13.67
C ARG A 135 -7.89 12.70 -12.54
N GLU A 136 -9.07 12.40 -12.00
CA GLU A 136 -9.66 13.13 -10.89
C GLU A 136 -8.73 13.15 -9.66
N ALA A 137 -8.23 11.98 -9.25
CA ALA A 137 -7.33 11.86 -8.10
C ALA A 137 -6.00 12.61 -8.32
N TYR A 138 -5.38 12.50 -9.50
CA TYR A 138 -4.14 13.22 -9.79
C TYR A 138 -4.35 14.74 -9.90
N MET A 139 -5.49 15.20 -10.43
CA MET A 139 -5.82 16.63 -10.45
C MET A 139 -6.04 17.17 -9.03
N ALA A 140 -6.77 16.44 -8.19
CA ALA A 140 -6.96 16.78 -6.78
C ALA A 140 -5.63 16.84 -6.04
N PHE A 141 -4.70 15.92 -6.33
CA PHE A 141 -3.35 15.94 -5.78
C PHE A 141 -2.59 17.23 -6.16
N LEU A 142 -2.64 17.62 -7.44
CA LEU A 142 -1.97 18.84 -7.91
C LEU A 142 -2.56 20.13 -7.32
N GLU A 143 -3.86 20.13 -7.02
CA GLU A 143 -4.54 21.25 -6.37
C GLU A 143 -4.21 21.33 -4.88
N ALA A 144 -4.26 20.20 -4.17
CA ALA A 144 -4.06 20.15 -2.72
C ALA A 144 -2.57 20.23 -2.31
N TYR A 145 -1.65 19.71 -3.14
CA TYR A 145 -0.23 19.57 -2.81
C TYR A 145 0.68 20.09 -3.94
N PRO A 146 0.59 21.39 -4.32
CA PRO A 146 1.26 21.94 -5.49
C PRO A 146 2.80 21.98 -5.40
N ASP A 147 3.36 21.88 -4.19
CA ASP A 147 4.80 21.90 -3.92
C ASP A 147 5.38 20.51 -3.55
N HIS A 148 4.59 19.44 -3.68
CA HIS A 148 5.02 18.08 -3.32
C HIS A 148 5.98 17.48 -4.37
N ASP A 149 6.90 16.63 -3.92
CA ASP A 149 7.92 15.99 -4.79
C ASP A 149 7.32 15.17 -5.94
N LEU A 150 6.07 14.69 -5.78
CA LEU A 150 5.34 13.91 -6.79
C LEU A 150 4.56 14.75 -7.80
N VAL A 151 4.62 16.09 -7.75
CA VAL A 151 3.90 16.99 -8.70
C VAL A 151 4.29 16.73 -10.15
N ALA A 152 5.59 16.53 -10.42
CA ALA A 152 6.05 16.19 -11.76
C ALA A 152 5.50 14.83 -12.22
N SER A 153 5.49 13.84 -11.33
CA SER A 153 4.93 12.51 -11.58
C SER A 153 3.43 12.56 -11.86
N ALA A 154 2.66 13.35 -11.11
CA ALA A 154 1.21 13.46 -11.31
C ALA A 154 0.87 14.11 -12.66
N LYS A 155 1.62 15.14 -13.07
CA LYS A 155 1.48 15.75 -14.40
C LYS A 155 1.80 14.74 -15.51
N PHE A 156 2.89 14.01 -15.36
CA PHE A 156 3.30 12.97 -16.30
C PHE A 156 2.23 11.88 -16.43
N GLU A 157 1.67 11.41 -15.31
CA GLU A 157 0.58 10.43 -15.31
C GLU A 157 -0.65 10.97 -16.07
N ILE A 158 -1.10 12.19 -15.77
CA ILE A 158 -2.26 12.82 -16.44
C ILE A 158 -2.07 12.94 -17.96
N GLU A 159 -0.87 13.29 -18.41
CA GLU A 159 -0.50 13.42 -19.83
C GLU A 159 -0.48 12.08 -20.56
N ASN A 160 -0.20 10.98 -19.84
CA ASN A 160 -0.01 9.65 -20.40
C ASN A 160 -1.08 8.64 -19.95
N LEU A 161 -2.20 9.09 -19.37
CA LEU A 161 -3.31 8.22 -18.97
C LEU A 161 -3.79 7.34 -20.12
N GLY A 162 -3.84 6.03 -19.89
CA GLY A 162 -4.28 5.06 -20.88
C GLY A 162 -3.27 4.78 -22.00
N VAL A 163 -2.07 5.39 -21.95
CA VAL A 163 -0.97 5.02 -22.84
C VAL A 163 -0.35 3.71 -22.32
N PRO A 164 -0.28 2.65 -23.14
CA PRO A 164 0.37 1.41 -22.75
C PRO A 164 1.84 1.60 -22.36
N ALA A 165 2.32 0.85 -21.37
CA ALA A 165 3.68 1.00 -20.84
C ALA A 165 4.78 0.77 -21.88
N ASP A 166 4.59 -0.14 -22.84
CA ASP A 166 5.54 -0.41 -23.93
C ASP A 166 5.63 0.76 -24.92
N GLU A 167 4.49 1.41 -25.19
CA GLU A 167 4.46 2.62 -26.00
C GLU A 167 5.12 3.79 -25.27
N LEU A 168 4.83 3.97 -23.98
CA LEU A 168 5.43 5.01 -23.15
C LEU A 168 6.96 4.86 -23.09
N LEU A 169 7.45 3.64 -22.89
CA LEU A 169 8.88 3.33 -22.90
C LEU A 169 9.53 3.72 -24.25
N ARG A 170 8.87 3.42 -25.38
CA ARG A 170 9.37 3.81 -26.70
C ARG A 170 9.46 5.33 -26.86
N ARG A 171 8.45 6.08 -26.38
CA ARG A 171 8.43 7.55 -26.43
C ARG A 171 9.59 8.16 -25.63
N ILE A 172 9.81 7.66 -24.41
CA ILE A 172 10.91 8.12 -23.55
C ILE A 172 12.26 7.83 -24.20
N GLN A 173 12.48 6.59 -24.67
CA GLN A 173 13.72 6.22 -25.35
C GLN A 173 14.00 7.09 -26.58
N SER A 174 12.99 7.37 -27.40
CA SER A 174 13.15 8.24 -28.57
C SER A 174 13.47 9.69 -28.20
N ALA A 175 12.89 10.21 -27.11
CA ALA A 175 13.13 11.58 -26.65
C ALA A 175 14.57 11.72 -26.12
N ASP A 176 15.05 10.77 -25.33
CA ASP A 176 16.43 10.74 -24.82
C ASP A 176 17.45 10.64 -25.95
N THR A 177 17.16 9.82 -26.98
CA THR A 177 18.06 9.67 -28.15
C THR A 177 18.09 10.96 -28.99
N SER A 178 16.99 11.72 -29.03
CA SER A 178 16.90 12.99 -29.77
C SER A 178 17.55 14.18 -29.04
N GLY A 179 17.73 14.09 -27.72
CA GLY A 179 18.46 15.08 -26.91
C GLY A 179 19.98 14.87 -26.83
N GLY A 180 20.48 13.72 -27.30
CA GLY A 180 21.90 13.33 -27.23
C GLY A 180 22.75 13.65 -28.45
N LEU A 181 22.20 14.25 -29.51
CA LEU A 181 22.96 14.68 -30.69
C LEU A 181 23.32 16.16 -30.59
N ALA A 182 24.41 16.47 -29.86
CA ALA A 182 25.16 17.70 -30.11
C ALA A 182 25.90 17.57 -31.47
N PRO A 183 26.06 18.67 -32.21
CA PRO A 183 26.24 18.65 -33.67
C PRO A 183 27.59 18.07 -34.07
N GLU A 184 27.57 17.18 -35.06
CA GLU A 184 28.76 16.89 -35.85
C GLU A 184 29.33 18.20 -36.37
N SER A 185 30.60 18.43 -36.08
CA SER A 185 31.36 19.59 -36.56
C SER A 185 32.77 19.14 -36.89
N PRO A 186 33.41 19.74 -37.90
CA PRO A 186 33.04 19.76 -39.32
C PRO A 186 33.82 18.71 -40.15
#